data_AF-A0A0S8JEJ1-F1
#
_entry.id   AF-A0A0S8JEJ1-F1
#
_cell.length_a   1.000
_cell.length_b   1.000
_cell.length_c   1.000
_cell.angle_alpha   90.00
_cell.angle_beta   90.00
_cell.angle_gamma   90.00
#
_symmetry.space_group_name_H-M   'P 1'
#
loop_
_entity.id
_entity.type
_entity.pdbx_description
1 polymer ?
#
loop_
_entity_poly.entity_id
_entity_poly.type
_entity_poly.pdbx_seq_one_letter_code
_entity_poly.pdbx_strand_id
1 'polypeptide(L)'
;MPDSVARFIHFETVQDRDWYLNTKDYRVFDEDSEAAMFKFSYPEDVTMVRAALHLLKTKGQPDFFAVYLDGLDSMEHLYLPYHFHEQHHEMLKPENIARLKDVVKEYYVYVDEILGQFLKVLDPSTIVIVVSDHGFDHKLYPGGIYNHLNAPPGVLLIAGNGIKQGETITNASVKDITPTILTMFGLPVGRDMDGRVLTEIFNTEDVPGTWVNTYDTDVREPGRGAPSQIDKAINERLRALGYVR
;
A
#
# COMPACT_ATOMS: atom_id res chain seq x y z
N MET A 1 16.91 -10.95 14.72
CA MET A 1 16.62 -10.05 13.58
C MET A 1 16.82 -10.69 12.20
N PRO A 2 17.69 -11.70 11.97
CA PRO A 2 17.77 -12.35 10.65
C PRO A 2 16.55 -13.20 10.27
N ASP A 3 15.90 -13.86 11.24
CA ASP A 3 14.89 -14.89 10.92
C ASP A 3 13.61 -14.33 10.28
N SER A 4 13.21 -13.10 10.59
CA SER A 4 12.05 -12.46 9.95
C SER A 4 12.33 -11.97 8.54
N VAL A 5 13.61 -11.74 8.20
CA VAL A 5 14.05 -11.28 6.87
C VAL A 5 14.27 -12.45 5.92
N ALA A 6 14.74 -13.58 6.45
CA ALA A 6 15.11 -14.76 5.68
C ALA A 6 13.97 -15.40 4.88
N ARG A 7 12.71 -15.04 5.16
CA ARG A 7 11.57 -15.43 4.32
C ARG A 7 11.51 -14.67 2.99
N PHE A 8 11.99 -13.42 2.98
CA PHE A 8 11.92 -12.53 1.81
C PHE A 8 13.23 -12.56 1.02
N ILE A 9 14.36 -12.57 1.74
CA ILE A 9 15.70 -12.51 1.17
C ILE A 9 16.46 -13.79 1.50
N HIS A 10 16.96 -14.47 0.48
CA HIS A 10 17.68 -15.74 0.64
C HIS A 10 19.12 -15.50 1.10
N PHE A 11 19.48 -16.11 2.23
CA PHE A 11 20.82 -16.07 2.80
C PHE A 11 21.42 -17.48 2.82
N GLU A 12 22.07 -17.89 1.72
CA GLU A 12 22.71 -19.21 1.62
C GLU A 12 24.07 -19.25 2.30
N THR A 13 24.76 -18.10 2.34
CA THR A 13 26.12 -17.97 2.86
C THR A 13 26.25 -16.87 3.91
N VAL A 14 27.38 -16.83 4.62
CA VAL A 14 27.72 -15.72 5.53
C VAL A 14 27.88 -14.42 4.73
N GLN A 15 28.42 -14.51 3.52
CA GLN A 15 28.62 -13.38 2.63
C GLN A 15 27.29 -12.72 2.23
N ASP A 16 26.21 -13.48 2.06
CA ASP A 16 24.89 -12.92 1.76
C ASP A 16 24.33 -12.12 2.96
N ARG A 17 24.57 -12.61 4.18
CA ARG A 17 24.18 -11.90 5.41
C ARG A 17 24.99 -10.63 5.56
N ASP A 18 26.30 -10.71 5.34
CA ASP A 18 27.19 -9.55 5.39
C ASP A 18 26.80 -8.51 4.32
N TRP A 19 26.46 -8.94 3.10
CA TRP A 19 25.95 -8.05 2.06
C TRP A 19 24.71 -7.28 2.52
N TYR A 20 23.70 -7.96 3.07
CA TYR A 20 22.48 -7.30 3.55
C TYR A 20 22.74 -6.33 4.72
N LEU A 21 23.55 -6.75 5.68
CA LEU A 21 23.91 -5.90 6.83
C LEU A 21 24.66 -4.64 6.39
N ASN A 22 25.58 -4.79 5.43
CA ASN A 22 26.40 -3.71 4.90
C ASN A 22 25.75 -2.93 3.74
N THR A 23 24.55 -3.33 3.27
CA THR A 23 23.81 -2.57 2.26
C THR A 23 23.58 -1.15 2.75
N LYS A 24 23.96 -0.19 1.90
CA LYS A 24 23.92 1.26 2.19
C LYS A 24 22.48 1.77 2.22
N ASP A 25 22.33 3.01 2.66
CA ASP A 25 21.03 3.70 2.76
C ASP A 25 20.42 3.94 1.37
N TYR A 26 19.09 3.86 1.27
CA TYR A 26 18.29 4.00 0.06
C TYR A 26 18.40 5.38 -0.61
N ARG A 27 19.07 6.35 0.03
CA ARG A 27 19.32 7.69 -0.52
C ARG A 27 20.31 7.73 -1.69
N VAL A 28 20.97 6.61 -1.99
CA VAL A 28 21.78 6.41 -3.21
C VAL A 28 21.28 5.12 -3.87
N PHE A 29 20.82 5.19 -5.12
CA PHE A 29 20.41 4.00 -5.88
C PHE A 29 21.56 3.57 -6.79
N ASP A 30 22.45 2.76 -6.25
CA ASP A 30 23.50 2.05 -6.96
C ASP A 30 23.45 0.55 -6.64
N GLU A 31 24.33 -0.22 -7.26
CA GLU A 31 24.42 -1.68 -7.08
C GLU A 31 24.71 -2.10 -5.62
N ASP A 32 25.13 -1.17 -4.73
CA ASP A 32 25.40 -1.43 -3.31
C ASP A 32 24.15 -1.22 -2.42
N SER A 33 23.03 -0.84 -3.01
CA SER A 33 21.84 -0.34 -2.30
C SER A 33 20.57 -1.16 -2.60
N GLU A 34 20.73 -2.33 -3.23
CA GLU A 34 19.60 -3.15 -3.71
C GLU A 34 18.69 -3.64 -2.56
N ALA A 35 19.21 -3.98 -1.39
CA ALA A 35 18.38 -4.34 -0.23
C ALA A 35 17.92 -3.12 0.62
N ALA A 36 18.28 -1.90 0.22
CA ALA A 36 18.10 -0.72 1.05
C ALA A 36 16.62 -0.36 1.25
N MET A 37 15.80 -0.51 0.19
CA MET A 37 14.36 -0.27 0.28
C MET A 37 13.71 -1.27 1.24
N PHE A 38 14.06 -2.54 1.15
CA PHE A 38 13.57 -3.54 2.11
C PHE A 38 13.96 -3.16 3.55
N LYS A 39 15.20 -2.71 3.79
CA LYS A 39 15.65 -2.25 5.11
C LYS A 39 14.90 -1.02 5.63
N PHE A 40 14.23 -0.26 4.75
CA PHE A 40 13.48 0.93 5.09
C PHE A 40 11.98 0.62 5.27
N SER A 41 11.30 0.19 4.20
CA SER A 41 9.83 0.12 4.20
C SER A 41 9.27 -1.08 4.98
N TYR A 42 9.99 -2.21 5.04
CA TYR A 42 9.51 -3.37 5.83
C TYR A 42 9.42 -3.06 7.33
N PRO A 43 10.44 -2.44 7.98
CA PRO A 43 10.29 -1.96 9.36
C PRO A 43 9.18 -0.92 9.57
N GLU A 44 8.87 -0.07 8.59
CA GLU A 44 7.77 0.90 8.68
C GLU A 44 6.42 0.19 8.74
N ASP A 45 6.15 -0.74 7.82
CA ASP A 45 4.95 -1.59 7.84
C ASP A 45 4.85 -2.38 9.16
N VAL A 46 5.94 -3.01 9.60
CA VAL A 46 5.98 -3.75 10.87
C VAL A 46 5.62 -2.84 12.04
N THR A 47 6.10 -1.59 12.04
CA THR A 47 5.83 -0.60 13.08
C THR A 47 4.35 -0.19 13.05
N MET A 48 3.80 0.11 11.88
CA MET A 48 2.39 0.47 11.72
C MET A 48 1.46 -0.66 12.14
N VAL A 49 1.71 -1.89 11.70
CA VAL A 49 0.91 -3.07 12.08
C VAL A 49 0.96 -3.31 13.59
N ARG A 50 2.14 -3.22 14.21
CA ARG A 50 2.29 -3.40 15.66
C ARG A 50 1.55 -2.31 16.44
N ALA A 51 1.67 -1.06 16.03
CA ALA A 51 0.98 0.05 16.65
C ALA A 51 -0.54 -0.13 16.53
N ALA A 52 -1.03 -0.47 15.33
CA ALA A 52 -2.44 -0.67 15.07
C ALA A 52 -3.04 -1.82 15.89
N LEU A 53 -2.39 -2.99 15.89
CA LEU A 53 -2.81 -4.14 16.71
C LEU A 53 -2.74 -3.82 18.22
N HIS A 54 -1.76 -3.04 18.66
CA HIS A 54 -1.67 -2.61 20.06
C HIS A 54 -2.85 -1.71 20.43
N LEU A 55 -3.20 -0.74 19.60
CA LEU A 55 -4.34 0.15 19.82
C LEU A 55 -5.65 -0.66 19.91
N LEU A 56 -5.94 -1.52 18.92
CA LEU A 56 -7.15 -2.35 18.91
C LEU A 56 -7.26 -3.23 20.18
N LYS A 57 -6.16 -3.85 20.62
CA LYS A 57 -6.15 -4.74 21.79
C LYS A 57 -6.23 -4.02 23.13
N THR A 58 -5.72 -2.79 23.24
CA THR A 58 -5.54 -2.12 24.54
C THR A 58 -6.43 -0.90 24.75
N LYS A 59 -6.94 -0.30 23.67
CA LYS A 59 -7.82 0.88 23.70
C LYS A 59 -9.25 0.57 23.27
N GLY A 60 -9.50 -0.63 22.77
CA GLY A 60 -10.77 -1.02 22.17
C GLY A 60 -10.83 -0.67 20.68
N GLN A 61 -11.81 -1.24 19.99
CA GLN A 61 -12.05 -0.97 18.58
C GLN A 61 -12.89 0.33 18.43
N PRO A 62 -12.40 1.35 17.70
CA PRO A 62 -13.18 2.55 17.41
C PRO A 62 -14.21 2.28 16.30
N ASP A 63 -15.16 3.21 16.12
CA ASP A 63 -16.17 3.10 15.07
C ASP A 63 -15.55 3.12 13.66
N PHE A 64 -14.49 3.90 13.45
CA PHE A 64 -13.68 3.92 12.23
C PHE A 64 -12.20 3.70 12.55
N PHE A 65 -11.56 2.77 11.83
CA PHE A 65 -10.14 2.47 11.97
C PHE A 65 -9.54 2.23 10.59
N ALA A 66 -8.40 2.87 10.31
CA ALA A 66 -7.67 2.72 9.05
C ALA A 66 -6.18 2.51 9.32
N VAL A 67 -5.56 1.65 8.52
CA VAL A 67 -4.12 1.40 8.51
C VAL A 67 -3.65 1.52 7.08
N TYR A 68 -2.58 2.29 6.87
CA TYR A 68 -1.92 2.43 5.58
C TYR A 68 -0.56 1.72 5.64
N LEU A 69 -0.27 0.94 4.61
CA LEU A 69 0.96 0.18 4.44
C LEU A 69 1.47 0.45 3.02
N ASP A 70 2.64 1.07 2.90
CA ASP A 70 3.29 1.44 1.63
C ASP A 70 4.43 0.49 1.26
N GLY A 71 4.73 -0.49 2.11
CA GLY A 71 5.85 -1.39 1.89
C GLY A 71 5.69 -2.24 0.63
N LEU A 72 4.48 -2.69 0.27
CA LEU A 72 4.29 -3.48 -0.95
C LEU A 72 4.61 -2.66 -2.21
N ASP A 73 4.15 -1.42 -2.28
CA ASP A 73 4.47 -0.48 -3.36
C ASP A 73 5.99 -0.25 -3.46
N SER A 74 6.62 0.04 -2.32
CA SER A 74 8.07 0.19 -2.22
C SER A 74 8.81 -1.05 -2.70
N MET A 75 8.32 -2.25 -2.35
CA MET A 75 8.92 -3.50 -2.80
C MET A 75 8.75 -3.68 -4.30
N GLU A 76 7.57 -3.40 -4.86
CA GLU A 76 7.29 -3.62 -6.27
C GLU A 76 8.13 -2.72 -7.18
N HIS A 77 8.34 -1.44 -6.80
CA HIS A 77 9.21 -0.53 -7.55
C HIS A 77 10.63 -1.08 -7.80
N LEU A 78 11.24 -1.71 -6.79
CA LEU A 78 12.65 -2.16 -6.85
C LEU A 78 12.82 -3.65 -7.09
N TYR A 79 11.87 -4.49 -6.66
CA TYR A 79 12.05 -5.94 -6.64
C TYR A 79 11.26 -6.67 -7.74
N LEU A 80 10.33 -6.02 -8.44
CA LEU A 80 9.73 -6.59 -9.65
C LEU A 80 10.75 -6.96 -10.76
N PRO A 81 11.87 -6.24 -10.97
CA PRO A 81 12.91 -6.71 -11.89
C PRO A 81 13.46 -8.09 -11.51
N TYR A 82 13.67 -8.35 -10.21
CA TYR A 82 14.16 -9.65 -9.72
C TYR A 82 13.05 -10.71 -9.75
N HIS A 83 11.79 -10.33 -9.53
CA HIS A 83 10.66 -11.24 -9.69
C HIS A 83 10.54 -11.72 -11.15
N PHE A 84 10.68 -10.79 -12.11
CA PHE A 84 10.68 -11.07 -13.54
C PHE A 84 12.08 -11.22 -14.13
N HIS A 85 13.03 -11.78 -13.37
CA HIS A 85 14.46 -11.78 -13.73
C HIS A 85 14.76 -12.40 -15.10
N GLU A 86 13.94 -13.32 -15.60
CA GLU A 86 14.08 -13.90 -16.94
C GLU A 86 14.05 -12.84 -18.04
N GLN A 87 13.28 -11.77 -17.86
CA GLN A 87 13.14 -10.65 -18.78
C GLN A 87 14.27 -9.60 -18.64
N HIS A 88 14.99 -9.63 -17.52
CA HIS A 88 15.91 -8.55 -17.09
C HIS A 88 17.34 -9.05 -16.79
N HIS A 89 17.68 -10.27 -17.17
CA HIS A 89 18.94 -10.94 -16.81
C HIS A 89 20.21 -10.15 -17.20
N GLU A 90 20.16 -9.32 -18.24
CA GLU A 90 21.30 -8.48 -18.66
C GLU A 90 21.57 -7.31 -17.70
N MET A 91 20.57 -6.89 -16.92
CA MET A 91 20.65 -5.75 -15.98
C MET A 91 20.90 -6.19 -14.53
N LEU A 92 20.78 -7.49 -14.23
CA LEU A 92 20.76 -8.01 -12.87
C LEU A 92 21.93 -8.97 -12.62
N LYS A 93 22.58 -8.83 -11.46
CA LYS A 93 23.64 -9.77 -11.05
C LYS A 93 23.02 -11.12 -10.64
N PRO A 94 23.57 -12.26 -11.10
CA PRO A 94 23.08 -13.59 -10.73
C PRO A 94 22.98 -13.81 -9.21
N GLU A 95 23.95 -13.32 -8.44
CA GLU A 95 23.93 -13.44 -6.97
C GLU A 95 22.72 -12.73 -6.35
N ASN A 96 22.33 -11.58 -6.89
CA ASN A 96 21.21 -10.79 -6.36
C ASN A 96 19.86 -11.32 -6.82
N ILE A 97 19.78 -11.89 -8.03
CA ILE A 97 18.60 -12.68 -8.45
C ILE A 97 18.36 -13.80 -7.44
N ALA A 98 19.39 -14.57 -7.08
CA ALA A 98 19.26 -15.66 -6.12
C ALA A 98 18.73 -15.17 -4.76
N ARG A 99 19.18 -14.00 -4.29
CA ARG A 99 18.78 -13.39 -3.02
C ARG A 99 17.38 -12.79 -3.03
N LEU A 100 16.98 -12.08 -4.10
CA LEU A 100 15.88 -11.11 -4.09
C LEU A 100 14.64 -11.52 -4.91
N LYS A 101 14.72 -12.55 -5.75
CA LYS A 101 13.63 -12.94 -6.68
C LYS A 101 12.27 -13.18 -6.02
N ASP A 102 12.26 -13.57 -4.75
CA ASP A 102 11.04 -13.92 -4.01
C ASP A 102 10.49 -12.77 -3.15
N VAL A 103 11.18 -11.63 -3.05
CA VAL A 103 10.80 -10.52 -2.16
C VAL A 103 9.36 -10.07 -2.40
N VAL A 104 8.98 -9.77 -3.65
CA VAL A 104 7.62 -9.29 -3.99
C VAL A 104 6.55 -10.32 -3.64
N LYS A 105 6.76 -11.56 -4.07
CA LYS A 105 5.82 -12.67 -3.81
C LYS A 105 5.63 -12.88 -2.30
N GLU A 106 6.71 -12.92 -1.55
CA GLU A 106 6.66 -13.12 -0.10
C GLU A 106 6.08 -11.91 0.63
N TYR A 107 6.18 -10.71 0.05
CA TYR A 107 5.50 -9.52 0.56
C TYR A 107 3.98 -9.60 0.40
N TYR A 108 3.46 -10.12 -0.72
CA TYR A 108 2.03 -10.40 -0.85
C TYR A 108 1.53 -11.39 0.22
N VAL A 109 2.29 -12.47 0.46
CA VAL A 109 1.96 -13.45 1.52
C VAL A 109 2.00 -12.78 2.90
N TYR A 110 2.98 -11.92 3.16
CA TYR A 110 3.07 -11.15 4.40
C TYR A 110 1.87 -10.21 4.61
N VAL A 111 1.41 -9.50 3.58
CA VAL A 111 0.23 -8.62 3.65
C VAL A 111 -1.04 -9.43 3.91
N ASP A 112 -1.20 -10.61 3.30
CA ASP A 112 -2.32 -11.52 3.59
C ASP A 112 -2.30 -12.02 5.05
N GLU A 113 -1.12 -12.38 5.57
CA GLU A 113 -0.95 -12.76 6.98
C GLU A 113 -1.25 -11.59 7.94
N ILE A 114 -0.91 -10.35 7.57
CA ILE A 114 -1.27 -9.15 8.33
C ILE A 114 -2.79 -8.97 8.36
N LEU A 115 -3.46 -9.10 7.21
CA LEU A 115 -4.92 -9.06 7.15
C LEU A 115 -5.53 -10.12 8.09
N GLY A 116 -5.01 -11.35 8.05
CA GLY A 116 -5.41 -12.42 8.96
C GLY A 116 -5.17 -12.11 10.45
N GLN A 117 -4.17 -11.30 10.80
CA GLN A 117 -3.95 -10.84 12.18
C GLN A 117 -4.98 -9.80 12.61
N PHE A 118 -5.36 -8.87 11.74
CA PHE A 118 -6.42 -7.91 12.02
C PHE A 118 -7.78 -8.60 12.17
N LEU A 119 -8.14 -9.50 11.26
CA LEU A 119 -9.41 -10.24 11.31
C LEU A 119 -9.59 -11.04 12.61
N LYS A 120 -8.51 -11.49 13.26
CA LYS A 120 -8.56 -12.20 14.55
C LYS A 120 -8.92 -11.32 15.75
N VAL A 121 -8.76 -10.00 15.64
CA VAL A 121 -8.94 -9.07 16.77
C VAL A 121 -10.09 -8.10 16.56
N LEU A 122 -10.58 -7.96 15.33
CA LEU A 122 -11.75 -7.15 15.01
C LEU A 122 -13.03 -7.83 15.51
N ASP A 123 -14.03 -7.02 15.84
CA ASP A 123 -15.39 -7.49 16.11
C ASP A 123 -15.94 -8.22 14.86
N PRO A 124 -16.58 -9.40 14.99
CA PRO A 124 -17.11 -10.15 13.85
C PRO A 124 -18.14 -9.41 12.98
N SER A 125 -18.77 -8.35 13.51
CA SER A 125 -19.72 -7.51 12.78
C SER A 125 -19.06 -6.37 12.00
N THR A 126 -17.75 -6.20 12.12
CA THR A 126 -16.97 -5.15 11.44
C THR A 126 -17.07 -5.29 9.92
N ILE A 127 -17.29 -4.17 9.23
CA ILE A 127 -17.09 -4.08 7.78
C ILE A 127 -15.61 -3.83 7.51
N VAL A 128 -14.97 -4.73 6.77
CA VAL A 128 -13.57 -4.65 6.37
C VAL A 128 -13.49 -4.25 4.91
N ILE A 129 -12.71 -3.21 4.63
CA ILE A 129 -12.40 -2.72 3.29
C ILE A 129 -10.89 -2.90 3.08
N VAL A 130 -10.50 -3.68 2.08
CA VAL A 130 -9.12 -3.74 1.58
C VAL A 130 -9.10 -2.97 0.27
N VAL A 131 -8.30 -1.91 0.22
CA VAL A 131 -8.22 -1.03 -0.95
C VAL A 131 -6.77 -0.70 -1.27
N SER A 132 -6.44 -0.69 -2.57
CA SER A 132 -5.23 -0.11 -3.11
C SER A 132 -5.61 1.00 -4.10
N ASP A 133 -4.83 2.07 -4.13
CA ASP A 133 -5.02 3.22 -5.00
C ASP A 133 -4.65 2.94 -6.47
N HIS A 134 -3.64 2.09 -6.70
CA HIS A 134 -3.21 1.68 -8.03
C HIS A 134 -2.51 0.30 -8.06
N GLY A 135 -2.36 -0.26 -9.26
CA GLY A 135 -1.45 -1.38 -9.53
C GLY A 135 -0.07 -0.91 -10.05
N PHE A 136 0.66 -1.82 -10.69
CA PHE A 136 1.95 -1.57 -11.33
C PHE A 136 1.93 -1.85 -12.83
N ASP A 137 2.63 -1.02 -13.60
CA ASP A 137 2.84 -1.23 -15.03
C ASP A 137 3.60 -2.55 -15.25
N HIS A 138 3.33 -3.22 -16.36
CA HIS A 138 4.04 -4.42 -16.78
C HIS A 138 5.43 -4.11 -17.37
N LYS A 139 5.75 -2.84 -17.59
CA LYS A 139 7.01 -2.37 -18.19
C LYS A 139 7.88 -1.60 -17.21
N LEU A 140 9.19 -1.81 -17.33
CA LEU A 140 10.19 -0.97 -16.69
C LEU A 140 10.21 0.45 -17.28
N TYR A 141 10.31 1.43 -16.39
CA TYR A 141 10.58 2.81 -16.76
C TYR A 141 12.09 2.99 -17.07
N PRO A 142 12.48 3.96 -17.93
CA PRO A 142 13.88 4.35 -18.06
C PRO A 142 14.50 4.68 -16.69
N GLY A 143 15.48 3.90 -16.25
CA GLY A 143 16.03 3.94 -14.89
C GLY A 143 15.93 2.61 -14.13
N GLY A 144 15.32 1.58 -14.72
CA GLY A 144 15.35 0.22 -14.19
C GLY A 144 14.36 -0.06 -13.06
N ILE A 145 13.36 0.82 -12.87
CA ILE A 145 12.31 0.68 -11.87
C ILE A 145 10.95 0.45 -12.52
N TYR A 146 10.11 -0.34 -11.86
CA TYR A 146 8.69 -0.42 -12.20
C TYR A 146 7.97 0.88 -11.81
N ASN A 147 6.82 1.15 -12.42
CA ASN A 147 6.12 2.45 -12.31
C ASN A 147 4.60 2.26 -12.46
N HIS A 148 3.83 3.34 -12.36
CA HIS A 148 2.36 3.30 -12.43
C HIS A 148 1.75 3.87 -13.73
N LEU A 149 2.56 4.25 -14.72
CA LEU A 149 2.08 5.05 -15.87
C LEU A 149 0.99 4.35 -16.69
N ASN A 150 1.13 3.04 -16.89
CA ASN A 150 0.10 2.20 -17.51
C ASN A 150 -0.30 1.05 -16.58
N ALA A 151 -0.33 1.33 -15.28
CA ALA A 151 -0.75 0.35 -14.29
C ALA A 151 -2.20 -0.12 -14.52
N PRO A 152 -2.51 -1.40 -14.25
CA PRO A 152 -3.88 -1.83 -14.12
C PRO A 152 -4.55 -1.14 -12.90
N PRO A 153 -5.89 -1.22 -12.80
CA PRO A 153 -6.59 -0.81 -11.59
C PRO A 153 -6.04 -1.52 -10.34
N GLY A 154 -6.13 -0.83 -9.19
CA GLY A 154 -5.80 -1.40 -7.89
C GLY A 154 -6.80 -2.46 -7.41
N VAL A 155 -6.68 -2.84 -6.14
CA VAL A 155 -7.54 -3.85 -5.51
C VAL A 155 -8.66 -3.18 -4.71
N LEU A 156 -9.87 -3.74 -4.76
CA LEU A 156 -10.96 -3.41 -3.85
C LEU A 156 -11.66 -4.69 -3.40
N LEU A 157 -11.65 -4.95 -2.09
CA LEU A 157 -12.42 -6.00 -1.44
C LEU A 157 -13.23 -5.37 -0.30
N ILE A 158 -14.50 -5.72 -0.18
CA ILE A 158 -15.38 -5.25 0.89
C ILE A 158 -16.12 -6.45 1.45
N ALA A 159 -16.07 -6.66 2.75
CA ALA A 159 -16.74 -7.77 3.42
C ALA A 159 -17.23 -7.35 4.80
N GLY A 160 -18.44 -7.77 5.18
CA GLY A 160 -19.02 -7.49 6.49
C GLY A 160 -20.54 -7.52 6.49
N ASN A 161 -21.13 -7.20 7.63
CA ASN A 161 -22.58 -7.13 7.75
C ASN A 161 -23.16 -6.05 6.81
N GLY A 162 -24.29 -6.34 6.15
CA GLY A 162 -24.93 -5.41 5.22
C GLY A 162 -24.32 -5.38 3.80
N ILE A 163 -23.23 -6.09 3.55
CA ILE A 163 -22.56 -6.15 2.24
C ILE A 163 -22.94 -7.44 1.51
N LYS A 164 -23.20 -7.36 0.20
CA LYS A 164 -23.47 -8.53 -0.65
C LYS A 164 -22.26 -9.46 -0.71
N GLN A 165 -22.51 -10.77 -0.79
CA GLN A 165 -21.48 -11.79 -0.86
C GLN A 165 -21.36 -12.37 -2.27
N GLY A 166 -20.13 -12.67 -2.71
CA GLY A 166 -19.87 -13.32 -4.00
C GLY A 166 -20.08 -12.43 -5.23
N GLU A 167 -20.29 -11.13 -5.02
CA GLU A 167 -20.51 -10.16 -6.10
C GLU A 167 -19.19 -9.55 -6.58
N THR A 168 -19.15 -9.18 -7.86
CA THR A 168 -18.02 -8.45 -8.46
C THR A 168 -18.37 -6.98 -8.58
N ILE A 169 -17.56 -6.12 -7.94
CA ILE A 169 -17.66 -4.67 -8.11
C ILE A 169 -17.00 -4.31 -9.44
N THR A 170 -17.70 -3.54 -10.27
CA THR A 170 -17.16 -3.06 -11.56
C THR A 170 -17.16 -1.54 -11.59
N ASN A 171 -16.17 -0.95 -12.27
CA ASN A 171 -16.05 0.50 -12.46
C ASN A 171 -16.06 1.33 -11.15
N ALA A 172 -15.42 0.81 -10.09
CA ALA A 172 -15.18 1.58 -8.88
C ALA A 172 -13.93 2.45 -9.05
N SER A 173 -13.95 3.63 -8.44
CA SER A 173 -12.82 4.52 -8.27
C SER A 173 -12.40 4.57 -6.80
N VAL A 174 -11.11 4.81 -6.54
CA VAL A 174 -10.63 5.14 -5.17
C VAL A 174 -11.39 6.33 -4.57
N LYS A 175 -11.90 7.24 -5.41
CA LYS A 175 -12.71 8.38 -5.01
C LYS A 175 -14.07 8.00 -4.44
N ASP A 176 -14.57 6.80 -4.75
CA ASP A 176 -15.86 6.29 -4.30
C ASP A 176 -15.81 5.76 -2.85
N ILE A 177 -14.61 5.55 -2.31
CA ILE A 177 -14.42 4.95 -0.98
C ILE A 177 -14.96 5.86 0.12
N THR A 178 -14.55 7.13 0.15
CA THR A 178 -15.01 8.10 1.16
C THR A 178 -16.54 8.28 1.19
N PRO A 179 -17.24 8.60 0.07
CA PRO A 179 -18.70 8.76 0.09
C PRO A 179 -19.43 7.47 0.47
N THR A 180 -18.88 6.31 0.10
CA THR A 180 -19.43 5.00 0.50
C THR A 180 -19.29 4.77 2.00
N ILE A 181 -18.11 5.05 2.58
CA ILE A 181 -17.89 4.98 4.02
C ILE A 181 -18.86 5.90 4.76
N LEU A 182 -18.99 7.17 4.36
CA LEU A 182 -19.93 8.10 4.99
C LEU A 182 -21.36 7.54 5.03
N THR A 183 -21.80 6.92 3.93
CA THR A 183 -23.10 6.27 3.84
C THR A 183 -23.23 5.08 4.80
N MET A 184 -22.18 4.27 4.96
CA MET A 184 -22.14 3.17 5.96
C MET A 184 -22.31 3.69 7.40
N PHE A 185 -21.79 4.88 7.69
CA PHE A 185 -21.94 5.55 8.99
C PHE A 185 -23.26 6.33 9.14
N GLY A 186 -24.12 6.37 8.12
CA GLY A 186 -25.32 7.21 8.11
C GLY A 186 -25.02 8.71 8.11
N LEU A 187 -23.82 9.11 7.71
CA LEU A 187 -23.37 10.49 7.59
C LEU A 187 -23.70 11.05 6.20
N PRO A 188 -23.92 12.37 6.08
CA PRO A 188 -24.24 12.96 4.79
C PRO A 188 -23.08 12.89 3.80
N VAL A 189 -23.39 12.79 2.52
CA VAL A 189 -22.40 12.82 1.45
C VAL A 189 -22.27 14.25 0.90
N GLY A 190 -21.03 14.71 0.69
CA GLY A 190 -20.77 16.01 0.08
C GLY A 190 -21.12 16.01 -1.41
N ARG A 191 -21.88 17.00 -1.88
CA ARG A 191 -22.21 17.15 -3.32
C ARG A 191 -21.02 17.51 -4.19
N ASP A 192 -19.95 18.02 -3.58
CA ASP A 192 -18.68 18.40 -4.19
C ASP A 192 -17.65 17.26 -4.19
N MET A 193 -17.98 16.08 -3.66
CA MET A 193 -17.13 14.90 -3.77
C MET A 193 -17.13 14.37 -5.20
N ASP A 194 -15.92 14.12 -5.73
CA ASP A 194 -15.73 13.57 -7.09
C ASP A 194 -16.28 12.13 -7.25
N GLY A 195 -16.32 11.36 -6.16
CA GLY A 195 -16.73 9.97 -6.16
C GLY A 195 -18.21 9.78 -5.87
N ARG A 196 -18.74 8.61 -6.24
CA ARG A 196 -20.12 8.19 -5.97
C ARG A 196 -20.18 7.22 -4.79
N VAL A 197 -21.35 7.09 -4.20
CA VAL A 197 -21.64 5.97 -3.30
C VAL A 197 -21.70 4.68 -4.13
N LEU A 198 -20.99 3.64 -3.71
CA LEU A 198 -21.06 2.29 -4.29
C LEU A 198 -22.34 1.57 -3.81
N THR A 199 -23.50 2.09 -4.16
CA THR A 199 -24.81 1.58 -3.70
C THR A 199 -25.03 0.10 -4.02
N GLU A 200 -24.39 -0.40 -5.09
CA GLU A 200 -24.50 -1.78 -5.55
C GLU A 200 -23.98 -2.81 -4.54
N ILE A 201 -23.10 -2.42 -3.60
CA ILE A 201 -22.49 -3.34 -2.62
C ILE A 201 -23.43 -3.71 -1.49
N PHE A 202 -24.46 -2.90 -1.21
CA PHE A 202 -25.35 -3.10 -0.08
C PHE A 202 -26.38 -4.18 -0.38
N ASN A 203 -26.74 -4.96 0.64
CA ASN A 203 -27.77 -6.01 0.56
C ASN A 203 -29.22 -5.48 0.59
N THR A 204 -29.39 -4.16 0.74
CA THR A 204 -30.66 -3.45 0.74
C THR A 204 -30.74 -2.50 -0.45
N GLU A 205 -31.94 -2.31 -1.00
CA GLU A 205 -32.21 -1.30 -2.02
C GLU A 205 -32.44 0.09 -1.41
N ASP A 206 -32.79 0.15 -0.12
CA ASP A 206 -33.00 1.39 0.63
C ASP A 206 -31.69 1.81 1.32
N VAL A 207 -30.76 2.35 0.53
CA VAL A 207 -29.50 2.90 1.02
C VAL A 207 -29.76 4.35 1.46
N PRO A 208 -29.72 4.69 2.76
CA PRO A 208 -30.03 6.03 3.23
C PRO A 208 -29.05 7.06 2.66
N GLY A 209 -29.56 8.02 1.90
CA GLY A 209 -28.75 9.09 1.30
C GLY A 209 -29.10 10.44 1.91
N THR A 210 -28.32 10.92 2.87
CA THR A 210 -28.35 12.34 3.26
C THR A 210 -27.24 13.08 2.52
N TRP A 211 -27.45 14.34 2.18
CA TRP A 211 -26.51 15.13 1.37
C TRP A 211 -26.28 16.51 1.99
N VAL A 212 -25.03 16.98 1.92
CA VAL A 212 -24.63 18.37 2.25
C VAL A 212 -23.94 19.00 1.04
N ASN A 213 -23.91 20.33 0.97
CA ASN A 213 -23.27 21.00 -0.17
C ASN A 213 -21.76 20.77 -0.20
N THR A 214 -21.10 20.89 0.95
CA THR A 214 -19.66 20.69 1.13
C THR A 214 -19.35 20.47 2.60
N TYR A 215 -18.28 19.73 2.88
CA TYR A 215 -17.66 19.64 4.21
C TYR A 215 -16.59 20.72 4.45
N ASP A 216 -16.12 21.40 3.40
CA ASP A 216 -15.13 22.49 3.47
C ASP A 216 -15.83 23.82 3.84
N THR A 217 -16.50 23.86 5.01
CA THR A 217 -17.25 25.04 5.47
C THR A 217 -16.37 26.11 6.12
N ASP A 218 -15.17 25.75 6.57
CA ASP A 218 -14.22 26.65 7.20
C ASP A 218 -13.15 27.13 6.20
N VAL A 219 -12.62 28.33 6.44
CA VAL A 219 -11.48 28.85 5.67
C VAL A 219 -10.29 27.95 5.96
N ARG A 220 -9.82 27.19 4.96
CA ARG A 220 -8.54 26.48 5.06
C ARG A 220 -7.46 27.52 5.34
N GLU A 221 -6.87 27.49 6.54
CA GLU A 221 -5.64 28.22 6.76
C GLU A 221 -4.62 27.71 5.74
N PRO A 222 -3.93 28.58 4.99
CA PRO A 222 -2.87 28.14 4.11
C PRO A 222 -1.87 27.36 4.96
N GLY A 223 -1.74 26.05 4.70
CA GLY A 223 -0.82 25.21 5.42
C GLY A 223 0.56 25.88 5.43
N ARG A 224 1.22 25.90 6.60
CA ARG A 224 2.62 26.33 6.69
C ARG A 224 3.47 25.34 5.91
N GLY A 225 3.55 25.52 4.60
CA GLY A 225 4.54 24.87 3.77
C GLY A 225 5.90 25.39 4.23
N ALA A 226 6.57 24.66 5.11
CA ALA A 226 8.00 24.81 5.24
C ALA A 226 8.56 24.48 3.84
N PRO A 227 9.37 25.36 3.22
CA PRO A 227 10.06 25.00 2.00
C PRO A 227 11.02 23.86 2.36
N SER A 228 10.60 22.62 2.15
CA SER A 228 11.52 21.49 2.13
C SER A 228 12.45 21.76 0.95
N GLN A 229 13.75 21.83 1.22
CA GLN A 229 14.77 21.70 0.18
C GLN A 229 14.68 20.26 -0.33
N ILE A 230 13.68 20.01 -1.18
CA ILE A 230 13.51 18.73 -1.86
C ILE A 230 14.56 18.73 -2.95
N ASP A 231 15.65 17.99 -2.71
CA ASP A 231 16.67 17.75 -3.70
C ASP A 231 16.04 17.24 -5.00
N LYS A 232 16.66 17.58 -6.13
CA LYS A 232 16.17 17.21 -7.46
C LYS A 232 15.91 15.69 -7.59
N ALA A 233 16.73 14.88 -6.92
CA ALA A 233 16.57 13.43 -6.84
C ALA A 233 15.29 12.99 -6.11
N ILE A 234 14.88 13.71 -5.06
CA ILE A 234 13.63 13.43 -4.33
C ILE A 234 12.43 13.83 -5.20
N ASN A 235 12.50 14.95 -5.93
CA ASN A 235 11.43 15.33 -6.88
C ASN A 235 11.29 14.34 -8.03
N GLU A 236 12.40 13.86 -8.60
CA GLU A 236 12.37 12.81 -9.64
C GLU A 236 11.81 11.49 -9.09
N ARG A 237 12.15 11.13 -7.85
CA ARG A 237 11.55 9.98 -7.16
C ARG A 237 10.06 10.17 -6.91
N LEU A 238 9.62 11.32 -6.40
CA LEU A 238 8.20 11.62 -6.17
C LEU A 238 7.40 11.63 -7.48
N ARG A 239 8.02 12.00 -8.61
CA ARG A 239 7.42 11.85 -9.94
C ARG A 239 7.32 10.38 -10.37
N ALA A 240 8.37 9.59 -10.15
CA ALA A 240 8.36 8.16 -10.45
C ALA A 240 7.32 7.38 -9.62
N LEU A 241 7.11 7.82 -8.37
CA LEU A 241 6.09 7.34 -7.44
C LEU A 241 4.69 7.98 -7.67
N GLY A 242 4.51 8.80 -8.70
CA GLY A 242 3.21 9.39 -9.05
C GLY A 242 2.68 10.52 -8.15
N TYR A 243 3.40 10.91 -7.10
CA TYR A 243 3.00 11.97 -6.15
C TYR A 243 3.12 13.40 -6.70
N VAL A 244 3.89 13.60 -7.76
CA VAL A 244 4.11 14.92 -8.39
C VAL A 244 3.99 14.77 -9.91
N ARG A 245 3.25 15.67 -10.57
CA ARG A 245 3.15 15.74 -12.04
C ARG A 245 4.19 16.69 -12.63
#